data_AF-A0A930DZS6-F1
#
_entry.id   AF-A0A930DZS6-F1
#
_cell.length_a   1.000
_cell.length_b   1.000
_cell.length_c   1.000
_cell.angle_alpha   90.00
_cell.angle_beta   90.00
_cell.angle_gamma   90.00
#
_symmetry.space_group_name_H-M   'P 1'
#
loop_
_entity.id
_entity.type
_entity.pdbx_description
1 polymer ?
#
loop_
_entity_poly.entity_id
_entity_poly.type
_entity_poly.pdbx_seq_one_letter_code
_entity_poly.pdbx_strand_id
1 'polypeptide(L)'
;MGVQVLFPAPLLLWVVVKKVEFLGSTFFIVKQQGSRVPSRCEASWKGGVLIAKQQGSRVPSRCEASWKGGVLIFKFKKEVIMKKVVNIEKTDSNFKDYILFDIETTGLNRTKDFMYMFGICEKKGKNLIYSQYYIEDESEEKELILKVNELLSTKKVISYNGDRFDFPFIRKKMEKYNISKVDFENIDIYRQLQKLNFFLDEPSLKAINLGKRLGFDVHDHVNQQEMPKIFKMYQELKDKEMLSKLIYHNYIDLQVLSYIYEYKESILNKILTINNKKFTGILKTIYIQKNYLITRLSNPKNIDINFHQNNYSITSNKNEIKISLELEDGLIENNIKAKVFKSKYENKIFRESQNLTENFILITKNNKIIKENLLLLLNLI
;
A
#
# COMPACT_ATOMS: atom_id res chain seq x y z
N MET A 1 10.97 -38.10 -21.23
CA MET A 1 10.98 -38.18 -19.75
C MET A 1 10.15 -37.02 -19.23
N GLY A 2 8.97 -37.31 -18.69
CA GLY A 2 7.97 -36.31 -18.33
C GLY A 2 8.34 -35.56 -17.05
N VAL A 3 8.13 -34.24 -17.05
CA VAL A 3 8.21 -33.40 -15.85
C VAL A 3 6.80 -33.27 -15.29
N GLN A 4 6.61 -33.87 -14.12
CA GLN A 4 5.38 -33.83 -13.34
C GLN A 4 5.34 -32.49 -12.58
N VAL A 5 4.41 -31.60 -12.96
CA VAL A 5 4.19 -30.33 -12.24
C VAL A 5 3.25 -30.61 -11.07
N LEU A 6 3.83 -30.76 -9.88
CA LEU A 6 3.12 -30.84 -8.60
C LEU A 6 2.68 -29.43 -8.18
N PHE A 7 1.38 -29.19 -8.09
CA PHE A 7 0.80 -28.05 -7.36
C PHE A 7 0.69 -28.42 -5.87
N PRO A 8 1.18 -27.60 -4.93
CA PRO A 8 0.90 -27.81 -3.51
C PRO A 8 -0.48 -27.25 -3.14
N ALA A 9 -1.36 -28.13 -2.65
CA ALA A 9 -2.55 -27.82 -1.86
C ALA A 9 -2.16 -27.69 -0.35
N PRO A 10 -3.07 -27.22 0.53
CA PRO A 10 -2.78 -26.25 1.59
C PRO A 10 -2.20 -26.88 2.88
N LEU A 11 -1.22 -26.21 3.48
CA LEU A 11 -0.66 -26.55 4.79
C LEU A 11 -1.52 -25.95 5.91
N LEU A 12 -2.27 -26.82 6.60
CA LEU A 12 -2.57 -26.67 8.02
C LEU A 12 -1.24 -26.73 8.82
N LEU A 13 -0.98 -25.76 9.70
CA LEU A 13 -0.42 -26.04 11.03
C LEU A 13 -0.62 -24.84 11.98
N TRP A 14 -1.24 -25.13 13.13
CA TRP A 14 -1.39 -24.29 14.32
C TRP A 14 -0.06 -24.07 15.07
N VAL A 15 -0.08 -23.20 16.12
CA VAL A 15 0.88 -23.04 17.28
C VAL A 15 1.77 -21.78 17.19
N VAL A 16 1.96 -20.89 18.19
CA VAL A 16 1.49 -20.67 19.58
C VAL A 16 1.75 -19.19 19.98
N VAL A 17 0.89 -18.66 20.84
CA VAL A 17 0.95 -17.32 21.47
C VAL A 17 2.12 -17.20 22.46
N LYS A 18 2.81 -16.04 22.50
CA LYS A 18 3.53 -15.57 23.69
C LYS A 18 3.06 -14.18 24.11
N LYS A 19 2.42 -14.14 25.28
CA LYS A 19 1.96 -13.02 26.08
C LYS A 19 3.11 -12.06 26.45
N VAL A 20 2.87 -10.75 26.48
CA VAL A 20 3.69 -9.79 27.24
C VAL A 20 2.76 -8.75 27.87
N GLU A 21 2.69 -8.74 29.21
CA GLU A 21 2.04 -7.71 30.04
C GLU A 21 3.04 -6.57 30.33
N PHE A 22 2.54 -5.34 30.50
CA PHE A 22 3.23 -4.31 31.28
C PHE A 22 2.23 -3.46 32.09
N LEU A 23 2.40 -3.49 33.41
CA LEU A 23 1.77 -2.62 34.42
C LEU A 23 2.67 -1.41 34.68
N GLY A 24 2.10 -0.21 34.86
CA GLY A 24 2.85 0.93 35.41
C GLY A 24 2.08 2.26 35.43
N SER A 25 1.67 2.69 36.62
CA SER A 25 1.16 4.02 36.95
C SER A 25 2.29 5.07 36.97
N THR A 26 2.01 6.31 36.56
CA THR A 26 3.02 7.38 36.46
C THR A 26 2.92 8.36 37.65
N PHE A 27 4.01 8.49 38.41
CA PHE A 27 4.27 9.60 39.35
C PHE A 27 5.29 10.55 38.73
N PHE A 28 5.23 11.85 39.06
CA PHE A 28 6.23 12.84 38.64
C PHE A 28 7.07 13.30 39.84
N ILE A 29 8.40 13.30 39.67
CA ILE A 29 9.35 13.93 40.58
C ILE A 29 9.90 15.17 39.88
N VAL A 30 9.70 16.34 40.48
CA VAL A 30 10.34 17.59 40.04
C VAL A 30 11.72 17.68 40.68
N LYS A 31 12.78 17.67 39.86
CA LYS A 31 14.16 17.84 40.34
C LYS A 31 14.54 19.31 40.21
N GLN A 32 14.75 19.99 41.33
CA GLN A 32 15.35 21.33 41.37
C GLN A 32 16.85 21.21 41.67
N GLN A 33 17.70 21.93 40.95
CA GLN A 33 19.12 22.07 41.31
C GLN A 33 19.25 23.09 42.45
N GLY A 34 19.50 22.61 43.67
CA GLY A 34 19.75 23.42 44.86
C GLY A 34 19.25 22.75 46.15
N SER A 35 19.89 23.04 47.29
CA SER A 35 19.88 22.21 48.50
C SER A 35 18.74 22.46 49.52
N ARG A 36 17.61 23.09 49.18
CA ARG A 36 16.49 23.25 50.14
C ARG A 36 15.10 23.14 49.49
N VAL A 37 14.26 22.28 50.07
CA VAL A 37 12.92 21.87 49.61
C VAL A 37 11.85 22.92 49.98
N PRO A 38 11.02 23.43 49.05
CA PRO A 38 9.77 24.11 49.40
C PRO A 38 8.68 23.08 49.77
N SER A 39 7.93 23.34 50.84
CA SER A 39 7.06 22.34 51.47
C SER A 39 5.67 22.15 50.84
N ARG A 40 5.27 22.89 49.79
CA ARG A 40 4.09 22.60 48.93
C ARG A 40 3.99 23.59 47.77
N CYS A 41 3.68 23.11 46.57
CA CYS A 41 3.21 23.92 45.44
C CYS A 41 1.89 23.33 44.95
N GLU A 42 0.88 24.16 44.73
CA GLU A 42 -0.32 23.77 43.99
C GLU A 42 -0.16 24.19 42.54
N ALA A 43 -0.33 23.24 41.63
CA ALA A 43 -0.35 23.49 40.20
C ALA A 43 -1.74 23.14 39.67
N SER A 44 -2.29 24.04 38.85
CA SER A 44 -3.56 23.81 38.16
C SER A 44 -3.43 24.15 36.67
N TRP A 45 -4.20 23.44 35.86
CA TRP A 45 -4.25 23.64 34.41
C TRP A 45 -5.50 24.42 34.03
N LYS A 46 -5.34 25.51 33.27
CA LYS A 46 -6.47 26.25 32.68
C LYS A 46 -6.09 26.79 31.31
N GLY A 47 -6.80 26.37 30.26
CA GLY A 47 -6.65 26.91 28.90
C GLY A 47 -5.25 26.79 28.29
N GLY A 48 -4.54 25.68 28.52
CA GLY A 48 -3.20 25.46 27.95
C GLY A 48 -2.05 26.10 28.74
N VAL A 49 -2.33 26.75 29.87
CA VAL A 49 -1.35 27.40 30.74
C VAL A 49 -1.25 26.65 32.07
N LEU A 50 -0.02 26.30 32.49
CA LEU A 50 0.26 25.76 33.82
C LEU A 50 0.40 26.93 34.81
N ILE A 51 -0.50 27.01 35.77
CA ILE A 51 -0.48 28.02 36.83
C ILE A 51 0.02 27.34 38.09
N ALA A 52 1.26 27.64 38.48
CA ALA A 52 1.84 27.21 39.74
C ALA A 52 1.77 28.35 40.76
N LYS A 53 1.12 28.11 41.91
CA LYS A 53 1.01 29.07 43.00
C LYS A 53 1.87 28.56 44.17
N GLN A 54 2.92 29.31 44.50
CA GLN A 54 3.75 28.99 45.66
C GLN A 54 3.01 29.39 46.94
N GLN A 55 2.95 28.50 47.93
CA GLN A 55 2.59 28.87 49.30
C GLN A 55 3.88 29.01 50.13
N GLY A 56 4.21 30.24 50.53
CA GLY A 56 5.37 30.54 51.39
C GLY A 56 6.18 31.77 50.96
N SER A 57 6.97 32.30 51.89
CA SER A 57 7.42 33.70 51.91
C SER A 57 8.84 34.00 51.37
N ARG A 58 9.50 33.13 50.60
CA ARG A 58 10.84 33.45 50.04
C ARG A 58 11.09 32.95 48.60
N VAL A 59 11.77 33.79 47.83
CA VAL A 59 11.97 33.75 46.36
C VAL A 59 13.28 33.03 46.00
N PRO A 60 13.30 32.07 45.05
CA PRO A 60 14.53 31.53 44.47
C PRO A 60 15.03 32.40 43.30
N SER A 61 16.34 32.62 43.21
CA SER A 61 16.99 33.60 42.33
C SER A 61 17.43 33.11 40.94
N ARG A 62 17.04 31.91 40.50
CA ARG A 62 17.45 31.40 39.16
C ARG A 62 16.39 30.51 38.53
N CYS A 63 15.47 31.12 37.77
CA CYS A 63 14.69 30.49 36.70
C CYS A 63 14.56 31.51 35.57
N GLU A 64 14.77 31.10 34.31
CA GLU A 64 14.41 31.88 33.12
C GLU A 64 12.88 31.92 32.97
N ALA A 65 12.22 32.76 33.77
CA ALA A 65 10.81 33.07 33.66
C ALA A 65 10.63 34.57 33.90
N SER A 66 9.95 35.26 32.98
CA SER A 66 9.68 36.69 33.15
C SER A 66 8.51 36.90 34.12
N TRP A 67 8.74 37.70 35.16
CA TRP A 67 7.74 38.04 36.18
C TRP A 67 6.93 39.28 35.78
N LYS A 68 5.58 39.18 35.79
CA LYS A 68 4.69 40.34 35.73
C LYS A 68 3.50 40.12 36.69
N GLY A 69 3.38 40.98 37.71
CA GLY A 69 2.20 41.01 38.59
C GLY A 69 1.96 39.81 39.52
N GLY A 70 3.00 39.08 39.93
CA GLY A 70 2.85 37.96 40.88
C GLY A 70 2.45 36.61 40.26
N VAL A 71 2.44 36.49 38.94
CA VAL A 71 2.17 35.25 38.20
C VAL A 71 3.38 34.86 37.38
N LEU A 72 3.83 33.60 37.52
CA LEU A 72 4.89 33.00 36.70
C LEU A 72 4.26 32.52 35.38
N ILE A 73 4.64 33.12 34.25
CA ILE A 73 4.10 32.77 32.92
C ILE A 73 5.14 31.93 32.18
N PHE A 74 4.82 30.67 31.90
CA PHE A 74 5.61 29.83 30.98
C PHE A 74 5.08 29.98 29.56
N LYS A 75 5.96 30.30 28.60
CA LYS A 75 5.64 30.28 27.18
C LYS A 75 6.07 28.93 26.61
N PHE A 76 5.17 27.95 26.56
CA PHE A 76 5.44 26.70 25.85
C PHE A 76 5.41 26.99 24.35
N LYS A 77 6.54 26.81 23.66
CA LYS A 77 6.50 26.45 22.24
C LYS A 77 5.89 25.05 22.21
N LYS A 78 4.68 24.91 21.66
CA LYS A 78 4.12 23.59 21.33
C LYS A 78 5.00 23.03 20.21
N GLU A 79 6.02 22.25 20.56
CA GLU A 79 6.65 21.35 19.60
C GLU A 79 5.60 20.28 19.28
N VAL A 80 5.24 20.15 18.01
CA VAL A 80 4.38 19.04 17.57
C VAL A 80 5.22 17.78 17.67
N ILE A 81 4.98 17.00 18.72
CA ILE A 81 5.69 15.72 18.92
C ILE A 81 5.02 14.69 18.01
N MET A 82 5.53 14.54 16.79
CA MET A 82 5.18 13.41 15.93
C MET A 82 5.70 12.12 16.57
N LYS A 83 4.79 11.27 17.05
CA LYS A 83 5.16 10.00 17.69
C LYS A 83 5.31 8.92 16.61
N LYS A 84 6.49 8.30 16.57
CA LYS A 84 6.82 7.16 15.71
C LYS A 84 6.64 5.84 16.46
N VAL A 85 5.86 4.92 15.93
CA VAL A 85 5.75 3.53 16.42
C VAL A 85 6.51 2.61 15.47
N VAL A 86 7.24 1.61 15.99
CA VAL A 86 8.01 0.66 15.17
C VAL A 86 7.66 -0.78 15.53
N ASN A 87 7.12 -1.51 14.56
CA ASN A 87 6.90 -2.96 14.62
C ASN A 87 7.84 -3.67 13.62
N ILE A 88 8.35 -4.85 13.97
CA ILE A 88 9.35 -5.60 13.18
C ILE A 88 8.77 -6.97 12.79
N GLU A 89 8.64 -7.24 11.49
CA GLU A 89 8.23 -8.55 10.94
C GLU A 89 9.25 -9.07 9.93
N LYS A 90 9.43 -10.40 9.82
CA LYS A 90 10.44 -11.02 8.95
C LYS A 90 9.87 -11.32 7.55
N THR A 91 10.61 -11.01 6.49
CA THR A 91 10.35 -11.35 5.08
C THR A 91 11.62 -11.76 4.34
N ASP A 92 11.52 -12.71 3.41
CA ASP A 92 12.68 -13.28 2.69
C ASP A 92 13.03 -12.61 1.35
N SER A 93 12.31 -11.57 0.92
CA SER A 93 12.56 -10.94 -0.39
C SER A 93 13.81 -10.04 -0.46
N ASN A 94 14.28 -9.70 -1.66
CA ASN A 94 15.48 -8.90 -1.90
C ASN A 94 15.20 -7.40 -2.16
N PHE A 95 13.96 -6.93 -2.00
CA PHE A 95 13.61 -5.56 -2.35
C PHE A 95 14.29 -4.56 -1.38
N LYS A 96 14.96 -3.55 -1.93
CA LYS A 96 15.63 -2.47 -1.19
C LYS A 96 15.15 -1.11 -1.71
N ASP A 97 15.26 -0.07 -0.89
CA ASP A 97 15.12 1.34 -1.28
C ASP A 97 13.71 1.80 -1.77
N TYR A 98 12.65 1.23 -1.20
CA TYR A 98 11.27 1.71 -1.38
C TYR A 98 10.54 1.82 -0.04
N ILE A 99 9.48 2.62 -0.04
CA ILE A 99 8.50 2.69 1.04
C ILE A 99 7.13 2.25 0.52
N LEU A 100 6.46 1.40 1.29
CA LEU A 100 5.01 1.22 1.16
C LEU A 100 4.36 2.36 1.94
N PHE A 101 3.34 3.01 1.38
CA PHE A 101 2.81 4.27 1.89
C PHE A 101 1.28 4.27 1.86
N ASP A 102 0.68 4.78 2.94
CA ASP A 102 -0.77 4.92 3.11
C ASP A 102 -1.09 6.12 4.04
N ILE A 103 -2.21 6.82 3.80
CA ILE A 103 -2.67 7.94 4.64
C ILE A 103 -4.02 7.69 5.31
N GLU A 104 -4.23 8.36 6.43
CA GLU A 104 -5.53 8.46 7.07
C GLU A 104 -6.01 9.91 7.17
N THR A 105 -7.31 10.09 6.95
CA THR A 105 -7.94 11.41 6.82
C THR A 105 -9.27 11.45 7.56
N THR A 106 -9.70 12.66 7.96
CA THR A 106 -11.01 12.85 8.60
C THR A 106 -12.19 12.75 7.62
N GLY A 107 -11.92 12.50 6.34
CA GLY A 107 -12.93 12.37 5.30
C GLY A 107 -12.33 12.43 3.89
N LEU A 108 -13.17 12.24 2.87
CA LEU A 108 -12.72 12.09 1.49
C LEU A 108 -12.51 13.42 0.74
N ASN A 109 -12.95 14.55 1.30
CA ASN A 109 -12.86 15.86 0.67
C ASN A 109 -11.52 16.53 1.00
N ARG A 110 -10.54 16.36 0.12
CA ARG A 110 -9.19 16.96 0.20
C ARG A 110 -9.11 18.47 0.48
N THR A 111 -10.20 19.21 0.26
CA THR A 111 -10.25 20.66 0.55
C THR A 111 -10.72 20.94 1.98
N LYS A 112 -11.70 20.18 2.48
CA LYS A 112 -12.36 20.41 3.78
C LYS A 112 -11.78 19.54 4.89
N ASP A 113 -11.54 18.27 4.60
CA ASP A 113 -11.04 17.27 5.54
C ASP A 113 -9.53 17.38 5.66
N PHE A 114 -8.95 16.93 6.78
CA PHE A 114 -7.50 16.96 7.01
C PHE A 114 -6.90 15.56 7.19
N MET A 115 -5.61 15.45 6.91
CA MET A 115 -4.81 14.25 7.09
C MET A 115 -4.30 14.22 8.53
N TYR A 116 -4.66 13.17 9.28
CA TYR A 116 -4.25 13.04 10.68
C TYR A 116 -3.15 12.01 10.88
N MET A 117 -2.90 11.14 9.90
CA MET A 117 -1.81 10.16 9.96
C MET A 117 -1.33 9.81 8.56
N PHE A 118 -0.06 9.46 8.46
CA PHE A 118 0.43 8.62 7.38
C PHE A 118 1.30 7.51 7.96
N GLY A 119 1.29 6.38 7.28
CA GLY A 119 2.09 5.22 7.62
C GLY A 119 3.06 4.89 6.50
N ILE A 120 4.23 4.39 6.89
CA ILE A 120 5.17 3.78 5.96
C ILE A 120 5.58 2.39 6.42
N CYS A 121 5.90 1.52 5.46
CA CYS A 121 6.63 0.29 5.69
C CYS A 121 7.89 0.26 4.84
N GLU A 122 9.04 0.14 5.52
CA GLU A 122 10.37 0.05 4.94
C GLU A 122 10.92 -1.36 5.10
N LYS A 123 11.62 -1.85 4.08
CA LYS A 123 12.37 -3.10 4.18
C LYS A 123 13.83 -2.84 4.56
N LYS A 124 14.27 -3.39 5.70
CA LYS A 124 15.67 -3.38 6.16
C LYS A 124 16.18 -4.81 6.35
N GLY A 125 16.99 -5.28 5.40
CA GLY A 125 17.46 -6.65 5.37
C GLY A 125 16.28 -7.61 5.22
N LYS A 126 16.12 -8.54 6.17
CA LYS A 126 14.97 -9.45 6.22
C LYS A 126 13.77 -8.89 7.00
N ASN A 127 13.83 -7.65 7.48
CA ASN A 127 12.79 -7.11 8.35
C ASN A 127 11.97 -6.04 7.64
N LEU A 128 10.66 -6.05 7.87
CA LEU A 128 9.75 -4.94 7.61
C LEU A 128 9.69 -4.07 8.86
N ILE A 129 9.83 -2.77 8.65
CA ILE A 129 9.78 -1.74 9.68
C ILE A 129 8.60 -0.84 9.35
N TYR A 130 7.57 -0.90 10.18
CA TYR A 130 6.42 -0.02 10.07
C TYR A 130 6.68 1.25 10.86
N SER A 131 6.23 2.39 10.36
CA SER A 131 6.37 3.68 11.02
C SER A 131 5.17 4.56 10.71
N GLN A 132 4.37 4.82 11.73
CA GLN A 132 3.24 5.74 11.65
C GLN A 132 3.61 7.09 12.25
N TYR A 133 3.17 8.16 11.59
CA TYR A 133 3.29 9.54 12.06
C TYR A 133 1.88 10.12 12.11
N TYR A 134 1.46 10.57 13.27
CA TYR A 134 0.12 11.12 13.46
C TYR A 134 0.14 12.44 14.23
N ILE A 135 -0.97 13.16 14.12
CA ILE A 135 -1.26 14.41 14.83
C ILE A 135 -2.59 14.28 15.57
N GLU A 136 -2.83 15.18 16.51
CA GLU A 136 -4.08 15.17 17.29
C GLU A 136 -5.01 16.34 16.91
N ASP A 137 -4.47 17.39 16.29
CA ASP A 137 -5.19 18.61 15.94
C ASP A 137 -4.87 19.08 14.52
N GLU A 138 -5.84 19.66 13.81
CA GLU A 138 -5.66 20.16 12.45
C GLU A 138 -4.56 21.23 12.35
N SER A 139 -4.31 22.00 13.41
CA SER A 139 -3.23 22.99 13.47
C SER A 139 -1.85 22.38 13.20
N GLU A 140 -1.70 21.07 13.38
CA GLU A 140 -0.47 20.31 13.22
C GLU A 140 -0.34 19.68 11.81
N GLU A 141 -1.39 19.73 10.97
CA GLU A 141 -1.41 19.11 9.62
C GLU A 141 -0.27 19.61 8.75
N LYS A 142 0.11 20.89 8.87
CA LYS A 142 1.24 21.47 8.12
C LYS A 142 2.55 20.72 8.38
N GLU A 143 2.82 20.36 9.63
CA GLU A 143 4.06 19.67 10.00
C GLU A 143 4.06 18.22 9.49
N LEU A 144 2.91 17.57 9.55
CA LEU A 144 2.74 16.24 8.99
C LEU A 144 2.96 16.22 7.47
N ILE A 145 2.45 17.22 6.74
CA ILE A 145 2.65 17.35 5.29
C ILE A 145 4.11 17.67 4.93
N LEU A 146 4.79 18.49 5.72
CA LEU A 146 6.23 18.73 5.54
C LEU A 146 7.03 17.42 5.67
N LYS A 147 6.68 16.57 6.64
CA LYS A 147 7.33 15.27 6.83
C LYS A 147 7.08 14.32 5.66
N VAL A 148 5.86 14.28 5.14
CA VAL A 148 5.54 13.53 3.91
C VAL A 148 6.39 14.04 2.74
N ASN A 149 6.48 15.36 2.55
CA ASN A 149 7.25 15.95 1.45
C ASN A 149 8.74 15.53 1.48
N GLU A 150 9.36 15.55 2.66
CA GLU A 150 10.73 15.07 2.89
C GLU A 150 10.87 13.60 2.48
N LEU A 151 9.95 12.73 2.92
CA LEU A 151 9.97 11.30 2.60
C LEU A 151 9.79 11.02 1.12
N LEU A 152 8.81 11.67 0.47
CA LEU A 152 8.55 11.50 -0.96
C LEU A 152 9.76 11.91 -1.82
N SER A 153 10.51 12.92 -1.40
CA SER A 153 11.69 13.41 -2.14
C SER A 153 12.90 12.47 -2.12
N THR A 154 12.92 11.50 -1.20
CA THR A 154 14.12 10.66 -0.95
C THR A 154 13.91 9.18 -1.25
N LYS A 155 12.66 8.75 -1.50
CA LYS A 155 12.30 7.34 -1.59
C LYS A 155 11.38 7.07 -2.77
N LYS A 156 11.56 5.90 -3.37
CA LYS A 156 10.57 5.33 -4.28
C LYS A 156 9.34 4.88 -3.48
N VAL A 157 8.16 5.23 -3.96
CA VAL A 157 6.91 5.01 -3.23
C VAL A 157 6.11 3.89 -3.87
N ILE A 158 5.50 3.06 -3.04
CA ILE A 158 4.56 2.02 -3.44
C ILE A 158 3.29 2.23 -2.64
N SER A 159 2.16 2.30 -3.33
CA SER A 159 0.87 2.60 -2.72
C SER A 159 -0.23 1.69 -3.29
N TYR A 160 -1.39 1.69 -2.63
CA TYR A 160 -2.58 1.04 -3.13
C TYR A 160 -3.64 2.09 -3.49
N ASN A 161 -3.84 2.37 -4.78
CA ASN A 161 -4.76 3.40 -5.25
C ASN A 161 -4.37 4.84 -4.82
N GLY A 162 -3.10 5.05 -4.46
CA GLY A 162 -2.56 6.33 -4.03
C GLY A 162 -2.58 7.42 -5.11
N ASP A 163 -2.50 7.03 -6.39
CA ASP A 163 -2.59 8.00 -7.50
C ASP A 163 -3.96 8.68 -7.56
N ARG A 164 -5.01 8.00 -7.08
CA ARG A 164 -6.39 8.49 -7.11
C ARG A 164 -6.78 9.25 -5.84
N PHE A 165 -6.21 8.88 -4.69
CA PHE A 165 -6.62 9.40 -3.40
C PHE A 165 -5.47 10.10 -2.65
N ASP A 166 -4.50 9.35 -2.15
CA ASP A 166 -3.46 9.80 -1.23
C ASP A 166 -2.69 11.01 -1.75
N PHE A 167 -2.06 10.88 -2.93
CA PHE A 167 -1.20 11.93 -3.46
C PHE A 167 -1.99 13.15 -3.97
N PRO A 168 -3.18 13.01 -4.58
CA PRO A 168 -4.07 14.15 -4.78
C PRO A 168 -4.48 14.86 -3.48
N PHE A 169 -4.68 14.14 -2.38
CA PHE A 169 -4.99 14.73 -1.07
C PHE A 169 -3.80 15.52 -0.54
N ILE A 170 -2.62 14.88 -0.46
CA ILE A 170 -1.36 15.50 -0.02
C ILE A 170 -1.03 16.75 -0.84
N ARG A 171 -1.13 16.68 -2.18
CA ARG A 171 -0.88 17.84 -3.06
C ARG A 171 -1.82 19.00 -2.77
N LYS A 172 -3.08 18.73 -2.44
CA LYS A 172 -4.03 19.78 -2.05
C LYS A 172 -3.65 20.45 -0.73
N LYS A 173 -3.11 19.67 0.21
CA LYS A 173 -2.61 20.19 1.48
C LYS A 173 -1.32 20.98 1.33
N MET A 174 -0.41 20.54 0.44
CA MET A 174 0.77 21.33 0.08
C MET A 174 0.38 22.71 -0.46
N GLU A 175 -0.64 22.77 -1.32
CA GLU A 175 -1.21 24.05 -1.79
C GLU A 175 -1.78 24.89 -0.64
N LYS A 176 -2.62 24.31 0.23
CA LYS A 176 -3.20 25.00 1.41
C LYS A 176 -2.12 25.64 2.29
N TYR A 177 -0.97 24.99 2.45
CA TYR A 177 0.10 25.42 3.35
C TYR A 177 1.27 26.13 2.67
N ASN A 178 1.18 26.43 1.38
CA ASN A 178 2.26 27.02 0.56
C ASN A 178 3.58 26.21 0.64
N ILE A 179 3.47 24.88 0.60
CA ILE A 179 4.62 23.96 0.57
C ILE A 179 4.94 23.63 -0.89
N SER A 180 6.21 23.75 -1.26
CA SER A 180 6.67 23.39 -2.61
C SER A 180 6.53 21.88 -2.84
N LYS A 181 5.95 21.53 -3.99
CA LYS A 181 5.74 20.14 -4.41
C LYS A 181 7.09 19.50 -4.77
N VAL A 182 7.20 18.20 -4.49
CA VAL A 182 8.33 17.38 -4.94
C VAL A 182 7.86 16.39 -6.00
N ASP A 183 8.71 16.14 -6.99
CA ASP A 183 8.49 15.05 -7.93
C ASP A 183 9.01 13.75 -7.31
N PHE A 184 8.23 12.67 -7.46
CA PHE A 184 8.58 11.35 -6.96
C PHE A 184 7.97 10.27 -7.85
N GLU A 185 8.59 9.08 -7.83
CA GLU A 185 8.05 7.91 -8.52
C GLU A 185 7.12 7.14 -7.58
N ASN A 186 5.88 6.88 -8.04
CA ASN A 186 4.94 5.99 -7.38
C ASN A 186 4.66 4.74 -8.21
N ILE A 187 4.73 3.58 -7.58
CA ILE A 187 4.17 2.33 -8.07
C ILE A 187 2.81 2.13 -7.42
N ASP A 188 1.73 2.49 -8.13
CA ASP A 188 0.37 2.19 -7.70
C ASP A 188 -0.03 0.76 -8.05
N ILE A 189 -0.08 -0.11 -7.04
CA ILE A 189 -0.37 -1.54 -7.20
C ILE A 189 -1.81 -1.77 -7.68
N TYR A 190 -2.78 -0.98 -7.21
CA TYR A 190 -4.16 -1.08 -7.65
C TYR A 190 -4.26 -0.83 -9.16
N ARG A 191 -3.56 0.18 -9.68
CA ARG A 191 -3.55 0.49 -11.12
C ARG A 191 -2.94 -0.61 -11.96
N GLN A 192 -1.89 -1.26 -11.48
CA GLN A 192 -1.27 -2.39 -12.18
C GLN A 192 -2.22 -3.59 -12.21
N LEU A 193 -2.83 -3.95 -11.07
CA LEU A 193 -3.80 -5.04 -11.01
C LEU A 193 -5.07 -4.74 -11.82
N GLN A 194 -5.55 -3.50 -11.82
CA GLN A 194 -6.70 -3.07 -12.62
C GLN A 194 -6.48 -3.31 -14.11
N LYS A 195 -5.30 -2.96 -14.65
CA LYS A 195 -4.95 -3.18 -16.06
C LYS A 195 -4.82 -4.66 -16.42
N LEU A 196 -4.54 -5.51 -15.43
CA LEU A 196 -4.45 -6.95 -15.57
C LEU A 196 -5.78 -7.66 -15.28
N ASN A 197 -6.80 -6.98 -14.75
CA ASN A 197 -7.97 -7.67 -14.21
C ASN A 197 -8.81 -8.38 -15.26
N PHE A 198 -8.74 -7.97 -16.52
CA PHE A 198 -9.34 -8.73 -17.62
C PHE A 198 -8.76 -10.16 -17.72
N PHE A 199 -7.47 -10.32 -17.39
CA PHE A 199 -6.79 -11.61 -17.33
C PHE A 199 -6.90 -12.27 -15.95
N LEU A 200 -6.80 -11.51 -14.86
CA LEU A 200 -6.88 -12.07 -13.50
C LEU A 200 -8.30 -12.52 -13.14
N ASP A 201 -9.33 -11.86 -13.68
CA ASP A 201 -10.74 -12.10 -13.39
C ASP A 201 -11.05 -12.03 -11.88
N GLU A 202 -10.47 -11.04 -11.18
CA GLU A 202 -10.73 -10.85 -9.76
C GLU A 202 -12.11 -10.25 -9.54
N PRO A 203 -12.93 -10.84 -8.65
CA PRO A 203 -14.25 -10.29 -8.33
C PRO A 203 -14.17 -8.95 -7.60
N SER A 204 -13.06 -8.68 -6.90
CA SER A 204 -12.81 -7.41 -6.22
C SER A 204 -11.32 -7.14 -6.11
N LEU A 205 -10.94 -5.91 -6.48
CA LEU A 205 -9.59 -5.37 -6.30
C LEU A 205 -9.49 -4.47 -5.06
N LYS A 206 -10.38 -4.60 -4.08
CA LYS A 206 -10.13 -3.98 -2.77
C LYS A 206 -8.93 -4.66 -2.12
N ALA A 207 -7.98 -3.90 -1.59
CA ALA A 207 -6.75 -4.44 -0.98
C ALA A 207 -7.09 -5.55 0.02
N ILE A 208 -8.07 -5.30 0.88
CA ILE A 208 -8.44 -6.27 1.91
C ILE A 208 -9.00 -7.58 1.37
N ASN A 209 -9.77 -7.53 0.29
CA ASN A 209 -10.32 -8.75 -0.34
C ASN A 209 -9.19 -9.57 -0.97
N LEU A 210 -8.21 -8.90 -1.58
CA LEU A 210 -7.03 -9.56 -2.12
C LEU A 210 -6.18 -10.15 -0.99
N GLY A 211 -5.92 -9.41 0.09
CA GLY A 211 -5.18 -9.89 1.26
C GLY A 211 -5.80 -11.15 1.86
N LYS A 212 -7.13 -11.15 2.10
CA LYS A 212 -7.87 -12.34 2.58
C LYS A 212 -7.71 -13.53 1.66
N ARG A 213 -7.83 -13.32 0.35
CA ARG A 213 -7.68 -14.39 -0.65
C ARG A 213 -6.26 -14.96 -0.70
N LEU A 214 -5.26 -14.14 -0.37
CA LEU A 214 -3.85 -14.55 -0.23
C LEU A 214 -3.56 -15.23 1.13
N GLY A 215 -4.58 -15.45 1.97
CA GLY A 215 -4.44 -16.12 3.26
C GLY A 215 -3.96 -15.21 4.39
N PHE A 216 -3.96 -13.88 4.20
CA PHE A 216 -3.70 -12.95 5.30
C PHE A 216 -4.90 -12.95 6.25
N ASP A 217 -4.68 -13.32 7.50
CA ASP A 217 -5.74 -13.35 8.51
C ASP A 217 -6.05 -11.95 9.01
N VAL A 218 -7.08 -11.41 8.39
CA VAL A 218 -7.70 -10.13 8.71
C VAL A 218 -8.67 -10.38 9.86
N HIS A 219 -8.16 -10.59 11.08
CA HIS A 219 -9.03 -10.60 12.24
C HIS A 219 -9.64 -9.20 12.45
N ASP A 220 -10.97 -9.16 12.61
CA ASP A 220 -11.79 -8.01 13.06
C ASP A 220 -11.30 -6.62 12.61
N HIS A 221 -11.27 -6.40 11.30
CA HIS A 221 -11.04 -5.04 10.82
C HIS A 221 -12.22 -4.14 11.15
N VAL A 222 -11.89 -3.12 11.93
CA VAL A 222 -12.74 -1.95 12.08
C VAL A 222 -13.03 -1.40 10.69
N ASN A 223 -14.31 -1.12 10.44
CA ASN A 223 -14.77 -0.65 9.15
C ASN A 223 -14.03 0.66 8.81
N GLN A 224 -13.34 0.71 7.67
CA GLN A 224 -12.57 1.89 7.23
C GLN A 224 -13.44 3.16 7.21
N GLN A 225 -14.75 3.02 6.99
CA GLN A 225 -15.72 4.13 7.02
C GLN A 225 -15.96 4.71 8.42
N GLU A 226 -15.56 4.00 9.48
CA GLU A 226 -15.70 4.42 10.88
C GLU A 226 -14.44 5.15 11.38
N MET A 227 -13.29 4.99 10.73
CA MET A 227 -12.03 5.63 11.17
C MET A 227 -12.16 7.14 11.38
N PRO A 228 -12.79 7.92 10.48
CA PRO A 228 -13.00 9.34 10.72
C PRO A 228 -13.82 9.65 11.99
N LYS A 229 -14.83 8.82 12.29
CA LYS A 229 -15.66 8.97 13.49
C LYS A 229 -14.86 8.65 14.75
N ILE A 230 -14.08 7.57 14.73
CA ILE A 230 -13.22 7.18 15.85
C ILE A 230 -12.17 8.25 16.11
N PHE A 231 -11.56 8.82 15.06
CA PHE A 231 -10.63 9.93 15.22
C PHE A 231 -11.30 11.15 15.87
N LYS A 232 -12.50 11.53 15.44
CA LYS A 232 -13.25 12.62 16.07
C LYS A 232 -13.51 12.35 17.56
N MET A 233 -13.93 11.15 17.92
CA MET A 233 -14.12 10.76 19.33
C MET A 233 -12.80 10.80 20.10
N TYR A 234 -11.69 10.36 19.49
CA TYR A 234 -10.37 10.46 20.09
C TYR A 234 -9.95 11.91 20.34
N GLN A 235 -10.27 12.85 19.44
CA GLN A 235 -9.96 14.27 19.67
C GLN A 235 -10.68 14.84 20.91
N GLU A 236 -11.91 14.39 21.17
CA GLU A 236 -12.72 14.83 22.31
C GLU A 236 -12.30 14.13 23.61
N LEU A 237 -12.14 12.82 23.58
CA LEU A 237 -11.97 11.98 24.78
C LEU A 237 -10.49 11.73 25.14
N LYS A 238 -9.58 11.89 24.18
CA LYS A 238 -8.15 11.56 24.31
C LYS A 238 -7.89 10.13 24.79
N ASP A 239 -8.79 9.21 24.42
CA ASP A 239 -8.71 7.80 24.78
C ASP A 239 -7.58 7.07 24.03
N LYS A 240 -6.69 6.43 24.79
CA LYS A 240 -5.56 5.67 24.25
C LYS A 240 -6.00 4.43 23.47
N GLU A 241 -7.14 3.84 23.81
CA GLU A 241 -7.67 2.67 23.09
C GLU A 241 -8.14 3.07 21.69
N MET A 242 -8.80 4.23 21.55
CA MET A 242 -9.21 4.76 20.24
C MET A 242 -8.00 5.09 19.37
N LEU A 243 -6.98 5.72 19.95
CA LEU A 243 -5.72 5.97 19.25
C LEU A 243 -5.05 4.66 18.81
N SER A 244 -5.03 3.65 19.68
CA SER A 244 -4.46 2.34 19.37
C SER A 244 -5.21 1.67 18.22
N LYS A 245 -6.54 1.79 18.17
CA LYS A 245 -7.37 1.30 17.05
C LYS A 245 -7.04 2.00 15.73
N LEU A 246 -6.89 3.32 15.74
CA LEU A 246 -6.53 4.10 14.55
C LEU A 246 -5.15 3.71 14.01
N ILE A 247 -4.14 3.63 14.89
CA ILE A 247 -2.78 3.22 14.52
C ILE A 247 -2.77 1.78 14.00
N TYR A 248 -3.51 0.89 14.67
CA TYR A 248 -3.62 -0.51 14.27
C TYR A 248 -4.27 -0.67 12.90
N HIS A 249 -5.29 0.13 12.57
CA HIS A 249 -5.92 0.09 11.25
C HIS A 249 -4.92 0.37 10.13
N ASN A 250 -4.22 1.51 10.19
CA ASN A 250 -3.21 1.86 9.19
C ASN A 250 -2.04 0.87 9.18
N TYR A 251 -1.65 0.34 10.35
CA TYR A 251 -0.68 -0.75 10.41
C TYR A 251 -1.12 -1.95 9.59
N ILE A 252 -2.37 -2.42 9.75
CA ILE A 252 -2.85 -3.53 8.94
C ILE A 252 -2.94 -3.15 7.45
N ASP A 253 -3.41 -1.96 7.09
CA ASP A 253 -3.49 -1.57 5.68
C ASP A 253 -2.09 -1.60 5.01
N LEU A 254 -1.05 -1.17 5.73
CA LEU A 254 0.35 -1.33 5.29
C LEU A 254 0.79 -2.80 5.22
N GLN A 255 0.38 -3.65 6.17
CA GLN A 255 0.69 -5.08 6.11
C GLN A 255 0.04 -5.72 4.88
N VAL A 256 -1.25 -5.47 4.65
CA VAL A 256 -1.99 -5.98 3.48
C VAL A 256 -1.32 -5.51 2.19
N LEU A 257 -0.97 -4.22 2.09
CA LEU A 257 -0.21 -3.70 0.96
C LEU A 257 1.14 -4.41 0.80
N SER A 258 1.88 -4.65 1.89
CA SER A 258 3.16 -5.37 1.85
C SER A 258 2.99 -6.80 1.32
N TYR A 259 1.96 -7.51 1.75
CA TYR A 259 1.65 -8.88 1.30
C TYR A 259 1.25 -8.91 -0.17
N ILE A 260 0.40 -7.99 -0.62
CA ILE A 260 0.00 -7.91 -2.03
C ILE A 260 1.20 -7.58 -2.90
N TYR A 261 2.04 -6.63 -2.47
CA TYR A 261 3.25 -6.27 -3.19
C TYR A 261 4.22 -7.45 -3.29
N GLU A 262 4.46 -8.14 -2.18
CA GLU A 262 5.33 -9.31 -2.13
C GLU A 262 4.81 -10.45 -3.02
N TYR A 263 3.52 -10.78 -2.91
CA TYR A 263 2.87 -11.76 -3.79
C TYR A 263 3.04 -11.39 -5.26
N LYS A 264 2.81 -10.12 -5.58
CA LYS A 264 2.91 -9.63 -6.95
C LYS A 264 4.32 -9.81 -7.49
N GLU A 265 5.33 -9.35 -6.77
CA GLU A 265 6.70 -9.35 -7.26
C GLU A 265 7.34 -10.75 -7.22
N SER A 266 7.08 -11.53 -6.17
CA SER A 266 7.74 -12.83 -5.97
C SER A 266 7.02 -13.99 -6.64
N ILE A 267 5.71 -13.87 -6.93
CA ILE A 267 4.89 -14.96 -7.50
C ILE A 267 4.26 -14.51 -8.82
N LEU A 268 3.40 -13.48 -8.78
CA LEU A 268 2.59 -13.12 -9.94
C LEU A 268 3.45 -12.72 -11.14
N ASN A 269 4.44 -11.85 -10.96
CA ASN A 269 5.33 -11.41 -12.03
C ASN A 269 6.08 -12.60 -12.68
N LYS A 270 6.42 -13.65 -11.91
CA LYS A 270 7.05 -14.86 -12.46
C LYS A 270 6.08 -15.64 -13.35
N ILE A 271 4.84 -15.83 -12.91
CA ILE A 271 3.79 -16.48 -13.70
C ILE A 271 3.48 -15.68 -14.98
N LEU A 272 3.49 -14.36 -14.87
CA LEU A 272 3.20 -13.43 -15.95
C LEU A 272 4.42 -13.10 -16.83
N THR A 273 5.57 -13.69 -16.57
CA THR A 273 6.75 -13.52 -17.42
C THR A 273 6.61 -14.37 -18.67
N ILE A 274 6.62 -13.72 -19.82
CA ILE A 274 6.68 -14.37 -21.13
C ILE A 274 8.14 -14.43 -21.55
N ASN A 275 8.63 -15.65 -21.78
CA ASN A 275 9.97 -15.95 -22.23
C ASN A 275 9.91 -16.58 -23.62
N ASN A 276 9.95 -15.73 -24.64
CA ASN A 276 10.14 -16.15 -26.01
C ASN A 276 11.65 -16.21 -26.34
N LYS A 277 12.03 -16.94 -27.40
CA LYS A 277 13.42 -16.98 -27.88
C LYS A 277 14.01 -15.60 -28.20
N LYS A 278 13.20 -14.66 -28.65
CA LYS A 278 13.61 -13.31 -29.09
C LYS A 278 13.46 -12.25 -28.00
N PHE A 279 12.59 -12.45 -27.01
CA PHE A 279 12.33 -11.44 -25.99
C PHE A 279 11.84 -12.03 -24.67
N THR A 280 12.06 -11.28 -23.60
CA THR A 280 11.48 -11.53 -22.29
C THR A 280 10.71 -10.29 -21.86
N GLY A 281 9.47 -10.46 -21.39
CA GLY A 281 8.66 -9.37 -20.87
C GLY A 281 7.62 -9.84 -19.87
N ILE A 282 7.31 -9.00 -18.88
CA ILE A 282 6.26 -9.25 -17.88
C ILE A 282 4.97 -8.65 -18.38
N LEU A 283 3.89 -9.42 -18.31
CA LEU A 283 2.56 -8.96 -18.70
C LEU A 283 2.13 -7.70 -17.93
N LYS A 284 1.75 -6.65 -18.67
CA LYS A 284 1.22 -5.39 -18.12
C LYS A 284 -0.27 -5.23 -18.32
N THR A 285 -0.80 -5.64 -19.47
CA THR A 285 -2.23 -5.57 -19.77
C THR A 285 -2.61 -6.51 -20.91
N ILE A 286 -3.85 -6.97 -20.88
CA ILE A 286 -4.50 -7.74 -21.94
C ILE A 286 -5.89 -7.15 -22.13
N TYR A 287 -6.30 -6.96 -23.38
CA TYR A 287 -7.66 -6.58 -23.73
C TYR A 287 -8.02 -7.08 -25.13
N ILE A 288 -9.32 -7.13 -25.44
CA ILE A 288 -9.81 -7.42 -26.78
C ILE A 288 -10.31 -6.12 -27.40
N GLN A 289 -9.87 -5.84 -28.62
CA GLN A 289 -10.32 -4.73 -29.44
C GLN A 289 -10.76 -5.28 -30.81
N LYS A 290 -12.06 -5.22 -31.08
CA LYS A 290 -12.67 -5.91 -32.24
C LYS A 290 -12.34 -7.41 -32.21
N ASN A 291 -11.66 -7.91 -33.23
CA ASN A 291 -11.24 -9.29 -33.35
C ASN A 291 -9.81 -9.52 -32.85
N TYR A 292 -9.14 -8.50 -32.32
CA TYR A 292 -7.74 -8.63 -31.88
C TYR A 292 -7.65 -8.71 -30.35
N LEU A 293 -6.96 -9.73 -29.85
CA LEU A 293 -6.47 -9.75 -28.48
C LEU A 293 -5.09 -9.08 -28.44
N ILE A 294 -5.02 -7.99 -27.70
CA ILE A 294 -3.82 -7.18 -27.55
C ILE A 294 -3.21 -7.45 -26.18
N THR A 295 -1.97 -7.91 -26.18
CA THR A 295 -1.16 -8.16 -25.00
C THR A 295 -0.01 -7.16 -24.99
N ARG A 296 0.18 -6.44 -23.88
CA ARG A 296 1.35 -5.59 -23.69
C ARG A 296 2.23 -6.12 -22.57
N LEU A 297 3.52 -6.19 -22.84
CA LEU A 297 4.55 -6.66 -21.92
C LEU A 297 5.54 -5.53 -21.62
N SER A 298 6.27 -5.61 -20.51
CA SER A 298 7.48 -4.80 -20.31
C SER A 298 8.55 -5.15 -21.35
N ASN A 299 9.36 -4.16 -21.74
CA ASN A 299 10.54 -4.36 -22.58
C ASN A 299 11.84 -4.06 -21.78
N PRO A 300 12.20 -4.88 -20.78
CA PRO A 300 13.33 -4.58 -19.89
C PRO A 300 14.68 -4.56 -20.62
N LYS A 301 14.79 -5.29 -21.74
CA LYS A 301 16.01 -5.36 -22.55
C LYS A 301 16.04 -4.33 -23.68
N ASN A 302 15.02 -3.47 -23.78
CA ASN A 302 14.89 -2.46 -24.84
C ASN A 302 15.13 -3.04 -26.25
N ILE A 303 14.55 -4.21 -26.52
CA ILE A 303 14.70 -4.91 -27.80
C ILE A 303 13.77 -4.27 -28.81
N ASP A 304 14.28 -3.99 -30.01
CA ASP A 304 13.47 -3.55 -31.15
C ASP A 304 12.94 -4.76 -31.92
N ILE A 305 11.63 -4.83 -32.09
CA ILE A 305 10.93 -5.96 -32.71
C ILE A 305 9.89 -5.37 -33.66
N ASN A 306 9.94 -5.82 -34.91
CA ASN A 306 8.93 -5.55 -35.91
C ASN A 306 8.64 -6.83 -36.70
N PHE A 307 7.65 -7.59 -36.22
CA PHE A 307 7.30 -8.90 -36.76
C PHE A 307 5.82 -8.96 -37.12
N HIS A 308 5.53 -9.45 -38.32
CA HIS A 308 4.18 -9.56 -38.86
C HIS A 308 3.98 -10.92 -39.54
N GLN A 309 2.85 -11.55 -39.22
CA GLN A 309 2.27 -12.69 -39.93
C GLN A 309 0.79 -12.42 -40.18
N ASN A 310 0.14 -13.28 -40.97
CA ASN A 310 -1.24 -13.09 -41.41
C ASN A 310 -2.21 -12.84 -40.25
N ASN A 311 -2.05 -13.56 -39.14
CA ASN A 311 -3.00 -13.55 -38.03
C ASN A 311 -2.39 -13.11 -36.69
N TYR A 312 -1.11 -12.70 -36.65
CA TYR A 312 -0.53 -12.03 -35.49
C TYR A 312 0.65 -11.13 -35.81
N SER A 313 0.91 -10.17 -34.93
CA SER A 313 2.09 -9.30 -34.99
C SER A 313 2.70 -9.08 -33.62
N ILE A 314 4.02 -8.82 -33.62
CA ILE A 314 4.79 -8.45 -32.44
C ILE A 314 5.58 -7.19 -32.79
N THR A 315 5.31 -6.11 -32.07
CA THR A 315 5.99 -4.83 -32.23
C THR A 315 6.53 -4.39 -30.89
N SER A 316 7.59 -3.60 -30.83
CA SER A 316 8.06 -3.01 -29.58
C SER A 316 8.38 -1.53 -29.70
N ASN A 317 8.43 -0.88 -28.55
CA ASN A 317 9.06 0.42 -28.36
C ASN A 317 10.01 0.32 -27.15
N LYS A 318 10.60 1.45 -26.75
CA LYS A 318 11.57 1.50 -25.65
C LYS A 318 11.11 0.83 -24.34
N ASN A 319 9.80 0.88 -24.06
CA ASN A 319 9.26 0.51 -22.75
C ASN A 319 8.35 -0.73 -22.79
N GLU A 320 7.80 -1.07 -23.96
CA GLU A 320 6.76 -2.09 -24.11
C GLU A 320 6.94 -2.93 -25.36
N ILE A 321 6.56 -4.20 -25.25
CA ILE A 321 6.34 -5.12 -26.36
C ILE A 321 4.83 -5.30 -26.50
N LYS A 322 4.31 -5.12 -27.70
CA LYS A 322 2.90 -5.31 -28.06
C LYS A 322 2.78 -6.54 -28.94
N ILE A 323 1.98 -7.50 -28.48
CA ILE A 323 1.57 -8.68 -29.25
C ILE A 323 0.10 -8.49 -29.61
N SER A 324 -0.24 -8.64 -30.89
CA SER A 324 -1.61 -8.57 -31.40
C SER A 324 -1.96 -9.91 -32.03
N LEU A 325 -2.95 -10.61 -31.49
CA LEU A 325 -3.45 -11.89 -32.01
C LEU A 325 -4.82 -11.66 -32.65
N GLU A 326 -4.99 -12.04 -33.92
CA GLU A 326 -6.29 -12.07 -34.56
C GLU A 326 -7.07 -13.30 -34.11
N LEU A 327 -8.28 -13.07 -33.60
CA LEU A 327 -9.18 -14.09 -33.08
C LEU A 327 -10.38 -14.27 -34.00
N GLU A 328 -10.78 -15.51 -34.20
CA GLU A 328 -12.01 -15.88 -34.89
C GLU A 328 -13.11 -16.18 -33.87
N ASP A 329 -14.32 -15.68 -34.15
CA ASP A 329 -15.51 -15.99 -33.35
C ASP A 329 -16.08 -17.34 -33.76
N GLY A 330 -16.49 -18.14 -32.77
CA GLY A 330 -17.08 -19.45 -32.99
C GLY A 330 -18.06 -19.85 -31.90
N LEU A 331 -18.79 -20.92 -32.16
CA LEU A 331 -19.61 -21.62 -31.18
C LEU A 331 -18.99 -23.00 -30.93
N ILE A 332 -18.83 -23.35 -29.67
CA ILE A 332 -18.48 -24.71 -29.25
C ILE A 332 -19.74 -25.40 -28.70
N GLU A 333 -19.60 -26.65 -28.25
CA GLU A 333 -20.69 -27.46 -27.68
C GLU A 333 -21.61 -26.65 -26.74
N ASN A 334 -22.91 -26.91 -26.83
CA ASN A 334 -23.98 -26.22 -26.08
C ASN A 334 -24.14 -24.72 -26.43
N ASN A 335 -23.81 -24.32 -27.67
CA ASN A 335 -23.90 -22.93 -28.15
C ASN A 335 -23.11 -21.92 -27.30
N ILE A 336 -22.03 -22.37 -26.67
CA ILE A 336 -21.17 -21.50 -25.88
C ILE A 336 -20.34 -20.64 -26.85
N LYS A 337 -20.37 -19.32 -26.67
CA LYS A 337 -19.56 -18.38 -27.43
C LYS A 337 -18.08 -18.59 -27.12
N ALA A 338 -17.28 -18.68 -28.16
CA ALA A 338 -15.85 -18.88 -28.08
C ALA A 338 -15.11 -17.92 -29.00
N LYS A 339 -13.88 -17.59 -28.63
CA LYS A 339 -12.90 -16.97 -29.53
C LYS A 339 -11.69 -17.86 -29.60
N VAL A 340 -11.24 -18.15 -30.82
CA VAL A 340 -10.13 -19.04 -31.10
C VAL A 340 -9.02 -18.31 -31.85
N PHE A 341 -7.79 -18.79 -31.70
CA PHE A 341 -6.63 -18.34 -32.48
C PHE A 341 -6.22 -19.45 -33.44
N LYS A 342 -6.12 -19.15 -34.73
CA LYS A 342 -5.62 -20.10 -35.73
C LYS A 342 -4.11 -20.31 -35.57
N SER A 343 -3.69 -21.50 -35.23
CA SER A 343 -2.31 -21.78 -34.84
C SER A 343 -1.63 -22.75 -35.80
N LYS A 344 -0.30 -22.67 -35.85
CA LYS A 344 0.55 -23.73 -36.45
C LYS A 344 0.89 -24.84 -35.45
N TYR A 345 0.59 -24.64 -34.17
CA TYR A 345 0.86 -25.58 -33.09
C TYR A 345 -0.31 -26.57 -32.94
N GLU A 346 0.01 -27.82 -32.62
CA GLU A 346 -1.01 -28.86 -32.43
C GLU A 346 -1.93 -28.55 -31.24
N ASN A 347 -3.24 -28.75 -31.41
CA ASN A 347 -4.23 -28.48 -30.36
C ASN A 347 -4.04 -29.29 -29.08
N LYS A 348 -3.42 -30.47 -29.16
CA LYS A 348 -3.35 -31.43 -28.06
C LYS A 348 -2.63 -30.88 -26.83
N ILE A 349 -1.74 -29.90 -27.01
CA ILE A 349 -1.01 -29.25 -25.90
C ILE A 349 -1.83 -28.13 -25.22
N PHE A 350 -2.95 -27.72 -25.82
CA PHE A 350 -3.82 -26.66 -25.31
C PHE A 350 -5.06 -27.26 -24.65
N ARG A 351 -5.35 -26.76 -23.44
CA ARG A 351 -6.49 -27.18 -22.63
C ARG A 351 -7.79 -26.90 -23.39
N GLU A 352 -8.73 -27.86 -23.37
CA GLU A 352 -10.05 -27.74 -24.01
C GLU A 352 -10.02 -27.47 -25.54
N SER A 353 -8.87 -27.58 -26.20
CA SER A 353 -8.75 -27.39 -27.67
C SER A 353 -8.65 -28.71 -28.43
N GLN A 354 -8.54 -29.84 -27.72
CA GLN A 354 -8.25 -31.17 -28.28
C GLN A 354 -9.28 -31.66 -29.32
N ASN A 355 -10.54 -31.25 -29.18
CA ASN A 355 -11.64 -31.70 -30.04
C ASN A 355 -11.95 -30.72 -31.19
N LEU A 356 -11.15 -29.66 -31.37
CA LEU A 356 -11.36 -28.69 -32.45
C LEU A 356 -10.85 -29.25 -33.78
N THR A 357 -11.62 -29.01 -34.85
CA THR A 357 -11.48 -29.64 -36.18
C THR A 357 -10.27 -29.16 -37.00
N GLU A 358 -9.71 -28.00 -36.67
CA GLU A 358 -8.43 -27.48 -37.20
C GLU A 358 -7.50 -27.11 -36.03
N ASN A 359 -6.24 -26.74 -36.31
CA ASN A 359 -5.29 -26.25 -35.30
C ASN A 359 -5.70 -24.89 -34.68
N PHE A 360 -6.86 -24.83 -34.05
CA PHE A 360 -7.39 -23.69 -33.32
C PHE A 360 -7.10 -23.83 -31.83
N ILE A 361 -6.61 -22.74 -31.25
CA ILE A 361 -6.41 -22.63 -29.80
C ILE A 361 -7.59 -21.87 -29.23
N LEU A 362 -8.29 -22.47 -28.27
CA LEU A 362 -9.36 -21.81 -27.54
C LEU A 362 -8.77 -20.73 -26.61
N ILE A 363 -9.07 -19.46 -26.88
CA ILE A 363 -8.55 -18.31 -26.12
C ILE A 363 -9.58 -17.82 -25.10
N THR A 364 -10.85 -17.73 -25.52
CA THR A 364 -11.94 -17.38 -24.60
C THR A 364 -13.11 -18.35 -24.72
N LYS A 365 -13.72 -18.66 -23.58
CA LYS A 365 -14.96 -19.44 -23.46
C LYS A 365 -15.94 -18.66 -22.61
N ASN A 366 -17.14 -18.39 -23.13
CA ASN A 366 -18.17 -17.60 -22.46
C ASN A 366 -17.64 -16.23 -21.96
N ASN A 367 -16.87 -15.54 -22.81
CA ASN A 367 -16.17 -14.28 -22.54
C ASN A 367 -15.08 -14.33 -21.45
N LYS A 368 -14.71 -15.51 -20.93
CA LYS A 368 -13.60 -15.69 -20.00
C LYS A 368 -12.36 -16.21 -20.70
N ILE A 369 -11.19 -15.66 -20.38
CA ILE A 369 -9.91 -16.12 -20.92
C ILE A 369 -9.57 -17.50 -20.33
N ILE A 370 -9.12 -18.42 -21.18
CA ILE A 370 -8.41 -19.64 -20.76
C ILE A 370 -6.94 -19.29 -20.56
N LYS A 371 -6.57 -18.98 -19.32
CA LYS A 371 -5.30 -18.33 -18.96
C LYS A 371 -4.09 -19.17 -19.37
N GLU A 372 -4.18 -20.48 -19.16
CA GLU A 372 -3.14 -21.45 -19.47
C GLU A 372 -2.84 -21.49 -20.97
N ASN A 373 -3.88 -21.50 -21.80
CA ASN A 373 -3.74 -21.50 -23.26
C ASN A 373 -3.09 -20.21 -23.73
N LEU A 374 -3.54 -19.06 -23.21
CA LEU A 374 -3.00 -17.77 -23.60
C LEU A 374 -1.54 -17.63 -23.18
N LEU A 375 -1.18 -17.95 -21.93
CA LEU A 375 0.20 -17.88 -21.46
C LEU A 375 1.11 -18.83 -22.25
N LEU A 376 0.66 -20.06 -22.53
CA LEU A 376 1.42 -21.01 -23.34
C LEU A 376 1.63 -20.47 -24.76
N LEU A 377 0.57 -19.97 -25.41
CA LEU A 377 0.65 -19.41 -26.75
C LEU A 377 1.63 -18.23 -26.81
N LEU A 378 1.55 -17.29 -25.86
CA LEU A 378 2.44 -16.13 -25.80
C LEU A 378 3.92 -16.50 -25.62
N ASN A 379 4.23 -17.62 -24.95
CA ASN A 379 5.61 -18.13 -24.84
C ASN A 379 6.09 -18.83 -26.12
N LEU A 380 5.17 -19.37 -26.93
CA LEU A 380 5.50 -20.12 -28.16
C LEU A 380 5.67 -19.22 -29.39
N ILE A 381 4.84 -18.19 -29.56
CA ILE A 381 4.96 -17.20 -30.65
C ILE A 381 6.15 -16.30 -30.42
#